data_AF-A0A442KAQ4-F1
#
_entry.id   AF-A0A442KAQ4-F1
#
_cell.length_a   1.000
_cell.length_b   1.000
_cell.length_c   1.000
_cell.angle_alpha   90.00
_cell.angle_beta   90.00
_cell.angle_gamma   90.00
#
_symmetry.space_group_name_H-M   'P 1'
#
loop_
_entity.id
_entity.type
_entity.pdbx_description
1 polymer ?
#
loop_
_entity_poly.entity_id
_entity_poly.type
_entity_poly.pdbx_seq_one_letter_code
_entity_poly.pdbx_strand_id
1 'polypeptide(L)'
;MVQRVPFIVAELGADADPFMLHLYAALAEKERRLISERTKAALASRKTTGIKLGNPTNTVEAAAKGRKISIREADRFAQTVLPIIESIQQSGITSLRGLAFALNNRDVRTARNGQWQVSNVRNILARQSAAQL
;
A
#
# COMPACT_ATOMS: atom_id res chain seq x y z
N MET A 1 -2.54 11.19 -36.20
CA MET A 1 -2.28 12.05 -35.03
C MET A 1 -3.12 13.31 -35.18
N VAL A 2 -4.21 13.43 -34.41
CA VAL A 2 -5.25 14.48 -34.58
C VAL A 2 -4.80 15.84 -34.05
N GLN A 3 -3.72 15.89 -33.25
CA GLN A 3 -3.06 17.11 -32.81
C GLN A 3 -1.62 17.11 -33.34
N ARG A 4 -1.14 18.23 -33.87
CA ARG A 4 0.22 18.42 -34.43
C ARG A 4 1.30 18.48 -33.34
N VAL A 5 1.22 17.59 -32.35
CA VAL A 5 2.20 17.49 -31.27
C VAL A 5 3.27 16.49 -31.69
N PRO A 6 4.57 16.88 -31.72
CA PRO A 6 5.66 15.96 -31.99
C PRO A 6 5.70 14.81 -30.98
N PHE A 7 5.83 13.57 -31.45
CA PHE A 7 5.98 12.39 -30.60
C PHE A 7 7.43 11.92 -30.64
N ILE A 8 8.15 12.16 -29.55
CA ILE A 8 9.56 11.81 -29.42
C ILE A 8 9.67 10.48 -28.67
N VAL A 9 10.37 9.52 -29.27
CA VAL A 9 10.64 8.22 -28.63
C VAL A 9 12.08 8.22 -28.16
N ALA A 10 12.30 8.00 -26.86
CA ALA A 10 13.65 8.04 -26.28
C ALA A 10 14.65 7.09 -26.98
N GLU A 11 14.16 5.94 -27.46
CA GLU A 11 14.96 4.92 -28.15
C GLU A 11 15.13 5.19 -29.66
N LEU A 12 14.12 5.76 -30.34
CA LEU A 12 14.11 5.95 -31.80
C LEU A 12 14.42 7.39 -32.23
N GLY A 13 14.52 8.32 -31.27
CA GLY A 13 14.77 9.74 -31.51
C GLY A 13 13.51 10.57 -31.77
N ALA A 14 13.74 11.85 -32.08
CA ALA A 14 12.69 12.82 -32.36
C ALA A 14 12.03 12.65 -33.75
N ASP A 15 12.72 11.97 -34.67
CA ASP A 15 12.30 11.76 -36.06
C ASP A 15 11.62 10.39 -36.26
N ALA A 16 11.09 9.79 -35.19
CA ALA A 16 10.43 8.50 -35.26
C ALA A 16 9.23 8.54 -36.21
N ASP A 17 9.32 7.78 -37.32
CA ASP A 17 8.27 7.73 -38.34
C ASP A 17 6.96 7.15 -37.77
N PRO A 18 5.83 7.90 -37.82
CA PRO A 18 4.53 7.41 -37.39
C PRO A 18 4.13 6.06 -37.99
N PHE A 19 4.50 5.76 -39.25
CA PHE A 19 4.20 4.47 -39.86
C PHE A 19 4.95 3.33 -39.15
N MET A 20 6.24 3.52 -38.86
CA MET A 20 7.05 2.56 -38.12
C MET A 20 6.53 2.34 -36.70
N LEU A 21 6.07 3.40 -36.02
CA LEU A 21 5.46 3.29 -34.69
C LEU A 21 4.19 2.43 -34.72
N HIS A 22 3.35 2.57 -35.73
CA HIS A 22 2.17 1.73 -35.91
C HIS A 22 2.54 0.27 -36.18
N LEU A 23 3.59 0.02 -36.97
CA LEU A 23 4.08 -1.33 -37.23
C LEU A 23 4.63 -2.00 -35.95
N TYR A 24 5.44 -1.27 -35.17
CA TYR A 24 5.94 -1.76 -33.88
C TYR A 24 4.80 -2.05 -32.90
N ALA A 25 3.81 -1.16 -32.82
CA ALA A 25 2.65 -1.38 -31.98
C ALA A 25 1.88 -2.65 -32.37
N ALA A 26 1.63 -2.85 -33.67
CA ALA A 26 0.94 -4.03 -34.18
C ALA A 26 1.72 -5.34 -33.91
N LEU A 27 3.05 -5.29 -34.07
CA LEU A 27 3.93 -6.43 -33.78
C LEU A 27 3.91 -6.76 -32.28
N ALA A 28 4.10 -5.75 -31.42
CA ALA A 28 4.10 -5.91 -29.97
C ALA A 28 2.75 -6.45 -29.46
N GLU A 29 1.64 -5.98 -30.03
CA GLU A 29 0.31 -6.49 -29.68
C GLU A 29 0.17 -7.98 -30.03
N LYS A 30 0.60 -8.37 -31.23
CA LYS A 30 0.59 -9.76 -31.67
C LYS A 30 1.45 -10.65 -30.79
N GLU A 31 2.67 -10.21 -30.47
CA GLU A 31 3.58 -10.95 -29.60
C GLU A 31 2.99 -11.15 -28.20
N ARG A 32 2.45 -10.09 -27.58
CA ARG A 32 1.77 -10.17 -26.29
C ARG A 32 0.63 -11.19 -26.31
N ARG A 33 -0.15 -11.22 -27.39
CA ARG A 33 -1.26 -12.17 -27.56
C ARG A 33 -0.75 -13.61 -27.61
N LEU A 34 0.28 -13.88 -28.42
CA LEU A 34 0.90 -15.20 -28.55
C LEU A 34 1.51 -15.69 -27.23
N ILE A 35 2.19 -14.82 -26.48
CA ILE A 35 2.73 -15.15 -25.15
C ILE A 35 1.60 -15.53 -24.19
N SER A 36 0.52 -14.75 -24.17
CA SER A 36 -0.66 -15.04 -23.36
C SER A 36 -1.27 -16.39 -23.74
N GLU A 37 -1.48 -16.66 -25.03
CA GLU A 37 -2.04 -17.92 -25.53
C GLU A 37 -1.18 -19.12 -25.10
N ARG A 38 0.13 -19.05 -25.35
CA ARG A 38 1.08 -20.12 -24.97
C ARG A 38 1.10 -20.36 -23.46
N THR A 39 1.12 -19.28 -22.67
CA THR A 39 1.11 -19.38 -21.20
C THR A 39 -0.19 -20.03 -20.71
N LYS A 40 -1.34 -19.60 -21.22
CA LYS A 40 -2.64 -20.17 -20.86
C LYS A 40 -2.73 -21.64 -21.25
N ALA A 41 -2.27 -22.01 -22.44
CA ALA A 41 -2.24 -23.40 -22.90
C ALA A 41 -1.36 -24.28 -22.00
N ALA A 42 -0.15 -23.82 -21.66
CA ALA A 42 0.75 -24.54 -20.77
C ALA A 42 0.16 -24.70 -19.35
N LEU A 43 -0.45 -23.65 -18.79
CA LEU A 43 -1.10 -23.71 -17.48
C LEU A 43 -2.33 -24.64 -17.50
N ALA A 44 -3.12 -24.63 -18.59
CA ALA A 44 -4.26 -25.53 -18.75
C ALA A 44 -3.80 -26.99 -18.82
N SER A 45 -2.77 -27.29 -19.61
CA SER A 45 -2.16 -28.62 -19.67
C SER A 45 -1.68 -29.09 -18.29
N ARG A 46 -0.95 -28.24 -17.55
CA ARG A 46 -0.52 -28.59 -16.18
C ARG A 46 -1.69 -28.86 -15.23
N LYS A 47 -2.78 -28.09 -15.32
CA LYS A 47 -4.00 -28.37 -14.55
C LYS A 47 -4.61 -29.73 -14.90
N THR A 48 -4.65 -30.09 -16.19
CA THR A 48 -5.18 -31.40 -16.62
C THR A 48 -4.31 -32.57 -16.15
N THR A 49 -3.00 -32.37 -16.01
CA THR A 49 -2.07 -33.36 -15.41
C THR A 49 -2.21 -33.43 -13.87
N GLY A 50 -3.15 -32.70 -13.27
CA GLY A 50 -3.38 -32.70 -11.82
C GLY A 50 -2.39 -31.85 -11.03
N ILE A 51 -1.52 -31.08 -11.69
CA ILE A 51 -0.58 -30.18 -10.99
C ILE A 51 -1.38 -28.99 -10.43
N LYS A 52 -1.37 -28.86 -9.10
CA LYS A 52 -1.93 -27.71 -8.40
C LYS A 52 -1.07 -26.47 -8.69
N LEU A 53 -1.67 -25.45 -9.29
CA LEU A 53 -0.99 -24.17 -9.52
C LEU A 53 -1.08 -23.27 -8.28
N GLY A 54 -0.02 -22.51 -8.02
CA GLY A 54 0.13 -21.65 -6.84
C GLY A 54 0.59 -22.41 -5.60
N ASN A 55 1.04 -21.67 -4.58
CA ASN A 55 1.49 -22.25 -3.32
C ASN A 55 0.92 -21.49 -2.11
N PRO A 56 -0.29 -21.84 -1.64
CA PRO A 56 -0.93 -21.17 -0.50
C PRO A 56 -0.44 -21.66 0.88
N THR A 57 0.56 -22.55 0.95
CA THR A 57 0.95 -23.24 2.20
C THR A 57 1.33 -22.29 3.33
N ASN A 58 1.98 -21.18 3.04
CA ASN A 58 2.47 -20.26 4.07
C ASN A 58 1.58 -19.02 4.29
N THR A 59 0.38 -18.95 3.68
CA THR A 59 -0.46 -17.73 3.74
C THR A 59 -0.87 -17.37 5.17
N VAL A 60 -1.27 -18.36 5.98
CA VAL A 60 -1.64 -18.17 7.39
C VAL A 60 -0.43 -17.76 8.22
N GLU A 61 0.72 -18.42 8.01
CA GLU A 61 1.97 -18.13 8.71
C GLU A 61 2.51 -16.73 8.36
N ALA A 62 2.50 -16.37 7.08
CA ALA A 62 2.89 -15.06 6.58
C ALA A 62 1.98 -13.96 7.14
N ALA A 63 0.66 -14.18 7.15
CA ALA A 63 -0.29 -13.26 7.76
C ALA A 63 -0.04 -13.11 9.28
N ALA A 64 0.24 -14.21 10.00
CA ALA A 64 0.57 -14.16 11.42
C ALA A 64 1.86 -13.38 11.68
N LYS A 65 2.93 -13.60 10.88
CA LYS A 65 4.17 -12.83 10.96
C LYS A 65 3.94 -11.34 10.70
N GLY A 66 3.18 -11.00 9.65
CA GLY A 66 2.82 -9.62 9.33
C GLY A 66 2.01 -8.93 10.44
N ARG A 67 1.05 -9.64 11.05
CA ARG A 67 0.29 -9.15 12.21
C ARG A 67 1.20 -8.89 13.40
N LYS A 68 2.11 -9.80 13.73
CA LYS A 68 3.07 -9.63 14.84
C LYS A 68 3.96 -8.40 14.68
N ILE A 69 4.38 -8.09 13.45
CA ILE A 69 5.18 -6.89 13.15
C ILE A 69 4.29 -5.65 13.28
N SER A 70 3.10 -5.66 12.65
CA SER A 70 2.16 -4.53 12.69
C SER A 70 1.74 -4.14 14.10
N ILE A 71 1.54 -5.11 14.99
CA ILE A 71 1.24 -4.87 16.41
C ILE A 71 2.43 -4.18 17.08
N ARG A 72 3.65 -4.71 16.92
CA ARG A 72 4.87 -4.11 17.49
C ARG A 72 5.11 -2.68 17.02
N GLU A 73 4.91 -2.39 15.73
CA GLU A 73 5.03 -1.02 15.20
C GLU A 73 3.96 -0.08 15.78
N ALA A 74 2.72 -0.57 15.94
CA ALA A 74 1.65 0.21 16.55
C ALA A 74 1.92 0.49 18.05
N ASP A 75 2.49 -0.46 18.79
CA ASP A 75 2.87 -0.27 20.19
C ASP A 75 4.03 0.72 20.33
N ARG A 76 5.05 0.63 19.47
CA ARG A 76 6.16 1.60 19.44
C ARG A 76 5.67 3.01 19.12
N PHE A 77 4.79 3.14 18.13
CA PHE A 77 4.19 4.43 17.80
C PHE A 77 3.37 4.99 18.97
N ALA A 78 2.61 4.14 19.66
CA ALA A 78 1.88 4.54 20.86
C ALA A 78 2.82 5.08 21.94
N GLN A 79 3.92 4.37 22.25
CA GLN A 79 4.93 4.83 23.21
C GLN A 79 5.51 6.21 22.86
N THR A 80 5.63 6.53 21.57
CA THR A 80 6.14 7.83 21.11
C THR A 80 5.13 8.97 21.35
N VAL A 81 3.82 8.68 21.20
CA VAL A 81 2.78 9.71 21.26
C VAL A 81 2.14 9.85 22.65
N LEU A 82 2.15 8.79 23.47
CA LEU A 82 1.54 8.78 24.80
C LEU A 82 1.98 9.96 25.69
N PRO A 83 3.29 10.32 25.77
CA PRO A 83 3.71 11.47 26.57
C PRO A 83 3.07 12.79 26.12
N ILE A 84 2.80 12.95 24.81
CA ILE A 84 2.13 14.13 24.27
C ILE A 84 0.67 14.13 24.72
N ILE A 85 -0.01 12.98 24.66
CA ILE A 85 -1.40 12.83 25.13
C ILE A 85 -1.50 13.14 26.63
N GLU A 86 -0.59 12.61 27.44
CA GLU A 86 -0.53 12.88 28.88
C GLU A 86 -0.33 14.37 29.17
N SER A 87 0.54 15.06 28.42
CA SER A 87 0.72 16.52 28.55
C SER A 87 -0.56 17.31 28.24
N ILE A 88 -1.37 16.83 27.29
CA ILE A 88 -2.65 17.46 26.93
C ILE A 88 -3.69 17.20 28.02
N GLN A 89 -3.71 15.99 28.60
CA GLN A 89 -4.59 15.66 29.72
C GLN A 89 -4.27 16.50 30.96
N GLN A 90 -2.99 16.72 31.25
CA GLN A 90 -2.55 17.60 32.35
C GLN A 90 -2.97 19.07 32.14
N SER A 91 -3.15 19.52 30.90
CA SER A 91 -3.74 20.84 30.60
C SER A 91 -5.28 20.89 30.74
N GLY A 92 -5.92 19.81 31.21
CA GLY A 92 -7.35 19.73 31.49
C GLY A 92 -8.20 19.16 30.34
N ILE A 93 -7.61 18.79 29.21
CA ILE A 93 -8.34 18.22 28.07
C ILE A 93 -8.34 16.69 28.18
N THR A 94 -9.43 16.13 28.68
CA THR A 94 -9.55 14.68 28.92
C THR A 94 -10.47 13.95 27.94
N SER A 95 -11.32 14.68 27.20
CA SER A 95 -12.22 14.08 26.21
C SER A 95 -11.47 13.58 24.97
N LEU A 96 -11.84 12.41 24.44
CA LEU A 96 -11.19 11.84 23.24
C LEU A 96 -11.25 12.78 22.03
N ARG A 97 -12.35 13.52 21.87
CA ARG A 97 -12.51 14.53 20.81
C ARG A 97 -11.57 15.71 21.03
N GLY A 98 -11.46 16.20 22.27
CA GLY A 98 -10.53 17.27 22.63
C GLY A 98 -9.09 16.88 22.40
N LEU A 99 -8.72 15.64 22.76
CA LEU A 99 -7.38 15.08 22.52
C LEU A 99 -7.06 15.01 21.03
N ALA A 100 -7.97 14.52 20.20
CA ALA A 100 -7.76 14.47 18.75
C ALA A 100 -7.56 15.87 18.15
N PHE A 101 -8.37 16.85 18.58
CA PHE A 101 -8.25 18.23 18.14
C PHE A 101 -6.93 18.86 18.58
N ALA A 102 -6.54 18.68 19.85
CA ALA A 102 -5.28 19.19 20.38
C ALA A 102 -4.06 18.58 19.69
N LEU A 103 -4.07 17.28 19.39
CA LEU A 103 -2.98 16.63 18.64
C LEU A 103 -2.85 17.18 17.22
N ASN A 104 -3.97 17.39 16.52
CA ASN A 104 -3.97 18.00 15.20
C ASN A 104 -3.48 19.45 15.22
N ASN A 105 -3.88 20.24 16.20
CA ASN A 105 -3.44 21.63 16.34
C ASN A 105 -1.94 21.75 16.69
N ARG A 106 -1.36 20.73 17.31
CA ARG A 106 0.07 20.63 17.59
C ARG A 106 0.87 20.02 16.42
N ASP A 107 0.24 19.84 15.26
CA ASP A 107 0.81 19.21 14.06
C ASP A 107 1.38 17.79 14.26
N VAL A 108 0.90 17.09 15.29
CA VAL A 108 1.26 15.69 15.52
C VAL A 108 0.54 14.82 14.50
N ARG A 109 1.27 14.11 13.65
CA ARG A 109 0.71 13.23 12.62
C ARG A 109 0.54 11.80 13.13
N THR A 110 -0.49 11.11 12.63
CA THR A 110 -0.65 9.67 12.89
C THR A 110 0.44 8.84 12.19
N ALA A 111 0.58 7.56 12.53
CA ALA A 111 1.60 6.66 11.94
C ALA A 111 1.59 6.58 10.40
N ARG A 112 0.46 6.90 9.75
CA ARG A 112 0.30 6.94 8.29
C ARG A 112 0.22 8.36 7.74
N ASN A 113 0.74 9.33 8.48
CA ASN A 113 0.79 10.75 8.15
C ASN A 113 -0.59 11.44 7.99
N GLY A 114 -1.66 10.86 8.55
CA GLY A 114 -3.01 11.43 8.56
C GLY A 114 -3.32 12.23 9.83
N GLN A 115 -4.49 12.87 9.86
CA GLN A 115 -5.04 13.57 11.04
C GLN A 115 -5.55 12.60 12.13
N TRP A 116 -5.53 13.06 13.37
CA TRP A 116 -6.11 12.37 14.52
C TRP A 116 -7.63 12.41 14.48
N GLN A 117 -8.23 11.24 14.70
CA GLN A 117 -9.65 11.05 14.92
C GLN A 117 -9.85 10.41 16.30
N VAL A 118 -11.08 10.50 16.82
CA VAL A 118 -11.47 9.93 18.12
C VAL A 118 -11.09 8.45 18.25
N SER A 119 -11.30 7.67 17.19
CA SER A 119 -10.95 6.24 17.12
C SER A 119 -9.44 5.99 17.31
N ASN A 120 -8.60 6.83 16.69
CA ASN A 120 -7.14 6.72 16.80
C ASN A 120 -6.69 6.98 18.24
N VAL A 121 -7.19 8.04 18.87
CA VAL A 121 -6.88 8.36 20.27
C VAL A 121 -7.30 7.21 21.20
N ARG A 122 -8.53 6.70 21.04
CA ARG A 122 -9.02 5.56 21.82
C ARG A 122 -8.12 4.33 21.67
N ASN A 123 -7.67 4.04 20.44
CA ASN A 123 -6.82 2.88 20.18
C ASN A 123 -5.42 3.03 20.80
N ILE A 124 -4.88 4.25 20.87
CA ILE A 124 -3.60 4.51 21.55
C ILE A 124 -3.74 4.34 23.06
N LEU A 125 -4.79 4.90 23.67
CA LEU A 125 -5.05 4.76 25.11
C LEU A 125 -5.32 3.31 25.52
N ALA A 126 -6.05 2.54 24.70
CA ALA A 126 -6.26 1.11 24.96
C ALA A 126 -4.94 0.31 24.99
N ARG A 127 -3.93 0.72 24.22
CA ARG A 127 -2.59 0.10 24.25
C ARG A 127 -1.79 0.47 25.50
N GLN A 128 -2.00 1.67 26.05
CA GLN A 128 -1.40 2.07 27.32
C GLN A 128 -1.92 1.20 28.47
N SER A 129 -3.24 1.00 28.56
CA SER A 129 -3.84 0.16 29.60
C SER A 129 -3.38 -1.30 29.52
N ALA A 130 -3.17 -1.82 28.31
CA ALA A 130 -2.65 -3.18 28.11
C ALA A 130 -1.15 -3.33 28.45
N ALA A 131 -0.37 -2.24 28.47
CA ALA A 131 1.04 -2.25 28.82
C ALA A 131 1.31 -2.03 30.33
N GLN A 132 0.29 -1.58 31.07
CA GLN A 132 0.34 -1.34 32.53
C GLN A 132 -0.12 -2.56 33.37
N LEU A 133 -0.60 -3.61 32.71
CA LEU A 133 -0.96 -4.92 33.29
C LEU A 133 0.15 -5.93 32.99
#